data_AF-A0A0J6I0V3-F1
#
_entry.id   AF-A0A0J6I0V3-F1
#
_cell.length_a   1.000
_cell.length_b   1.000
_cell.length_c   1.000
_cell.angle_alpha   90.00
_cell.angle_beta   90.00
_cell.angle_gamma   90.00
#
_symmetry.space_group_name_H-M   'P 1'
#
loop_
_entity.id
_entity.type
_entity.pdbx_description
1 polymer ?
#
loop_
_entity_poly.entity_id
_entity_poly.type
_entity_poly.pdbx_seq_one_letter_code
_entity_poly.pdbx_strand_id
1 'polypeptide(L)'
;MALSGQAHLDCLYPLISDWSGSKLSKSLYLQQTAYDYLKKAGQEYLLSYQVFRQEKRDFTVLLREIERWVDEPYRLFRGYSLHYPHLLFEKRELLLGIIHKLTSEPETE
;
A
#
# COMPACT_ATOMS: atom_id res chain seq x y z
N MET A 1 28.71 -19.74 20.75
CA MET A 1 27.24 -19.91 20.82
C MET A 1 26.63 -19.12 19.68
N ALA A 2 26.22 -19.80 18.61
CA ALA A 2 25.51 -19.17 17.51
C ALA A 2 24.02 -19.07 17.90
N LEU A 3 23.52 -17.85 18.07
CA LEU A 3 22.07 -17.62 18.10
C LEU A 3 21.57 -17.78 16.66
N SER A 4 21.21 -19.01 16.31
CA SER A 4 20.37 -19.29 15.14
C SER A 4 18.97 -18.75 15.43
N GLY A 5 18.80 -17.44 15.29
CA GLY A 5 17.49 -16.82 15.26
C GLY A 5 16.80 -17.25 13.97
N GLN A 6 15.91 -18.23 14.07
CA GLN A 6 14.97 -18.55 13.00
C GLN A 6 14.08 -17.31 12.82
N ALA A 7 14.42 -16.45 11.85
CA ALA A 7 13.55 -15.33 11.49
C ALA A 7 12.26 -15.93 10.91
N HIS A 8 11.22 -15.96 11.73
CA HIS A 8 9.87 -16.28 11.26
C HIS A 8 9.46 -15.13 10.34
N LEU A 9 9.48 -15.37 9.03
CA LEU A 9 8.99 -14.41 8.03
C LEU A 9 7.46 -14.36 8.13
N ASP A 10 6.98 -13.59 9.09
CA ASP A 10 5.58 -13.16 9.09
C ASP A 10 5.42 -12.13 7.97
N CYS A 11 4.74 -12.52 6.88
CA CYS A 11 4.36 -11.59 5.81
C CYS A 11 3.34 -10.56 6.33
N LEU A 12 3.84 -9.53 7.01
CA LEU A 12 3.05 -8.39 7.41
C LEU A 12 2.77 -7.53 6.17
N TYR A 13 1.49 -7.32 5.88
CA TYR A 13 1.04 -6.35 4.89
C TYR A 13 0.34 -5.20 5.61
N PRO A 14 0.51 -3.96 5.15
CA PRO A 14 -0.14 -2.84 5.81
C PRO A 14 -1.65 -2.87 5.57
N LEU A 15 -2.39 -2.25 6.48
CA LEU A 15 -3.83 -2.18 6.34
C LEU A 15 -4.20 -1.15 5.26
N ILE A 16 -4.93 -1.59 4.23
CA ILE A 16 -5.51 -0.73 3.20
C ILE A 16 -7.03 -0.63 3.41
N SER A 17 -7.51 0.59 3.63
CA SER A 17 -8.94 0.91 3.81
C SER A 17 -9.47 1.77 2.67
N ASP A 18 -10.79 1.83 2.51
CA ASP A 18 -11.43 2.80 1.62
C ASP A 18 -11.62 4.17 2.31
N TRP A 19 -12.27 5.13 1.61
CA TRP A 19 -12.52 6.48 2.14
C TRP A 19 -13.38 6.49 3.40
N SER A 20 -14.18 5.45 3.65
CA SER A 20 -15.00 5.31 4.85
C SER A 20 -14.25 4.66 6.02
N GLY A 21 -12.98 4.25 5.80
CA GLY A 21 -12.20 3.47 6.75
C GLY A 21 -12.51 1.97 6.72
N SER A 22 -13.38 1.52 5.81
CA SER A 22 -13.77 0.12 5.69
C SER A 22 -12.68 -0.71 5.00
N LYS A 23 -12.50 -1.95 5.48
CA LYS A 23 -11.59 -2.92 4.84
C LYS A 23 -12.23 -3.42 3.54
N LEU A 24 -11.44 -3.43 2.46
CA LEU A 24 -11.88 -3.95 1.17
C LEU A 24 -12.35 -5.40 1.22
N SER A 25 -11.77 -6.24 2.07
CA SER A 25 -12.15 -7.65 2.19
C SER A 25 -13.61 -7.86 2.65
N LYS A 26 -14.29 -6.81 3.14
CA LYS A 26 -15.73 -6.83 3.43
C LYS A 26 -16.60 -6.58 2.19
N SER A 27 -16.02 -6.13 1.07
CA SER A 27 -16.71 -5.86 -0.20
C SER A 27 -17.35 -7.10 -0.82
N LEU A 28 -16.82 -8.29 -0.54
CA LEU A 28 -17.40 -9.58 -0.95
C LEU A 28 -18.83 -9.78 -0.44
N TYR A 29 -19.24 -9.04 0.60
CA TYR A 29 -20.57 -9.11 1.21
C TYR A 29 -21.42 -7.86 0.97
N LEU A 30 -20.90 -6.88 0.22
CA LEU A 30 -21.58 -5.61 0.01
C LEU A 30 -22.46 -5.64 -1.25
N GLN A 31 -23.55 -4.87 -1.20
CA GLN A 31 -24.55 -4.74 -2.26
C GLN A 31 -23.94 -4.31 -3.61
N GLN A 32 -24.65 -4.56 -4.71
CA GLN A 32 -24.21 -4.29 -6.09
C GLN A 32 -23.69 -2.87 -6.36
N THR A 33 -24.01 -1.89 -5.52
CA THR A 33 -23.62 -0.47 -5.63
C THR A 33 -22.37 -0.10 -4.84
N ALA A 34 -21.81 -1.02 -4.06
CA ALA A 34 -20.60 -0.75 -3.30
C ALA A 34 -19.43 -0.44 -4.24
N TYR A 35 -18.68 0.61 -3.90
CA TYR A 35 -17.55 1.11 -4.68
C TYR A 35 -17.88 1.68 -6.07
N ASP A 36 -19.15 2.00 -6.36
CA ASP A 36 -19.53 2.68 -7.61
C ASP A 36 -18.78 3.99 -7.83
N TYR A 37 -18.39 4.68 -6.77
CA TYR A 37 -17.57 5.89 -6.87
C TYR A 37 -16.20 5.63 -7.53
N LEU A 38 -15.58 4.47 -7.30
CA LEU A 38 -14.31 4.08 -7.96
C LEU A 38 -14.55 3.76 -9.42
N LYS A 39 -15.64 3.05 -9.75
CA LYS A 39 -16.01 2.78 -11.14
C LYS A 39 -16.25 4.06 -11.92
N LYS A 40 -17.03 4.99 -11.35
CA LYS A 40 -17.30 6.32 -11.94
C LYS A 40 -16.03 7.16 -12.11
N ALA A 41 -15.03 6.97 -11.24
CA ALA A 41 -13.73 7.64 -11.32
C ALA A 41 -12.74 6.95 -12.27
N GLY A 42 -13.10 5.84 -12.93
CA GLY A 42 -12.18 5.06 -13.77
C GLY A 42 -11.10 4.31 -12.98
N GLN A 43 -11.38 3.99 -11.71
CA GLN A 43 -10.46 3.36 -10.76
C GLN A 43 -10.88 1.92 -10.41
N GLU A 44 -11.70 1.28 -11.25
CA GLU A 44 -12.20 -0.09 -11.02
C GLU A 44 -11.07 -1.13 -10.97
N TYR A 45 -9.95 -0.88 -11.64
CA TYR A 45 -8.75 -1.72 -11.60
C TYR A 45 -8.19 -1.94 -10.18
N LEU A 46 -8.53 -1.08 -9.21
CA LEU A 46 -8.14 -1.25 -7.80
C LEU A 46 -8.97 -2.33 -7.09
N LEU A 47 -10.13 -2.69 -7.65
CA LEU A 47 -11.07 -3.65 -7.08
C LEU A 47 -10.98 -5.01 -7.78
N SER A 48 -10.59 -5.03 -9.05
CA SER A 48 -10.62 -6.22 -9.90
C SER A 48 -9.30 -6.46 -10.59
N TYR A 49 -8.67 -7.60 -10.29
CA TYR A 49 -7.47 -8.05 -10.99
C TYR A 49 -7.74 -8.28 -12.49
N GLN A 50 -8.94 -8.69 -12.87
CA GLN A 50 -9.29 -8.84 -14.29
C GLN A 50 -9.23 -7.48 -15.01
N VAL A 51 -9.86 -6.45 -14.43
CA VAL A 51 -9.85 -5.08 -15.00
C VAL A 51 -8.42 -4.53 -15.01
N PHE A 52 -7.66 -4.74 -13.94
CA PHE A 52 -6.23 -4.41 -13.87
C PHE A 52 -5.43 -4.95 -15.06
N ARG A 53 -5.64 -6.22 -15.42
CA ARG A 53 -4.98 -6.87 -16.54
C ARG A 53 -5.47 -6.35 -17.89
N GLN A 54 -6.78 -6.12 -18.03
CA GLN A 54 -7.37 -5.57 -19.25
C GLN A 54 -6.87 -4.15 -19.54
N GLU A 55 -6.74 -3.32 -18.51
CA GLU A 55 -6.17 -1.97 -18.60
C GLU A 55 -4.64 -1.95 -18.74
N LYS A 56 -3.99 -3.11 -18.76
CA LYS A 56 -2.52 -3.26 -18.88
C LYS A 56 -1.75 -2.43 -17.85
N ARG A 57 -2.28 -2.35 -16.61
CA ARG A 57 -1.61 -1.66 -15.51
C ARG A 57 -0.31 -2.37 -15.17
N ASP A 58 0.71 -1.59 -14.82
CA ASP A 58 2.06 -2.08 -14.55
C ASP A 58 2.15 -2.66 -13.13
N PHE A 59 2.16 -3.99 -13.01
CA PHE A 59 2.27 -4.67 -11.72
C PHE A 59 3.57 -4.36 -10.97
N THR A 60 4.63 -3.95 -11.68
CA THR A 60 5.92 -3.63 -11.05
C THR A 60 5.82 -2.42 -10.11
N VAL A 61 4.82 -1.56 -10.30
CA VAL A 61 4.51 -0.45 -9.38
C VAL A 61 4.19 -0.97 -7.98
N LEU A 62 3.38 -2.02 -7.87
CA LEU A 62 3.03 -2.63 -6.58
C LEU A 62 4.22 -3.40 -5.99
N LEU A 63 4.96 -4.11 -6.83
CA LEU A 63 6.13 -4.87 -6.38
C LEU A 63 7.18 -3.94 -5.74
N ARG A 64 7.50 -2.83 -6.40
CA ARG A 64 8.42 -1.81 -5.86
C ARG A 64 7.93 -1.23 -4.54
N GLU A 65 6.62 -1.04 -4.39
CA GLU A 65 6.07 -0.54 -3.13
C GLU A 65 6.18 -1.59 -2.00
N ILE A 66 5.98 -2.87 -2.31
CA ILE A 66 6.20 -3.97 -1.37
C ILE A 66 7.67 -4.04 -0.95
N GLU A 67 8.60 -3.93 -1.91
CA GLU A 67 10.04 -3.85 -1.63
C GLU A 67 10.34 -2.70 -0.66
N ARG A 68 9.75 -1.52 -0.87
CA ARG A 68 9.91 -0.40 0.07
C ARG A 68 9.34 -0.67 1.45
N TRP A 69 8.29 -1.45 1.60
CA TRP A 69 7.79 -1.82 2.93
C TRP A 69 8.77 -2.73 3.67
N VAL A 70 9.52 -3.56 2.94
CA VAL A 70 10.59 -4.40 3.50
C VAL A 70 11.80 -3.55 3.86
N ASP A 71 12.24 -2.68 2.94
CA ASP A 71 13.43 -1.83 3.12
C ASP A 71 13.22 -0.71 4.15
N GLU A 72 11.98 -0.24 4.28
CA GLU A 72 11.57 0.85 5.17
C GLU A 72 10.44 0.36 6.11
N PRO A 73 10.72 -0.48 7.13
CA PRO A 73 9.70 -1.18 7.93
C PRO A 73 8.67 -0.28 8.61
N TYR A 74 9.02 0.98 8.89
CA TYR A 74 8.09 1.96 9.44
C TYR A 74 6.85 2.18 8.54
N ARG A 75 6.94 1.84 7.24
CA ARG A 75 5.84 1.89 6.29
C ARG A 75 4.78 0.82 6.53
N LEU A 76 5.13 -0.32 7.13
CA LEU A 76 4.18 -1.40 7.45
C LEU A 76 3.16 -0.96 8.50
N PHE A 77 3.56 -0.08 9.41
CA PHE A 77 2.72 0.40 10.51
C PHE A 77 1.86 1.62 10.14
N ARG A 78 1.81 1.99 8.86
CA ARG A 78 0.96 3.08 8.37
C ARG A 78 -0.41 2.54 7.93
N GLY A 79 -1.45 3.33 8.17
CA GLY A 79 -2.76 3.10 7.55
C GLY A 79 -2.77 3.69 6.14
N TYR A 80 -3.02 2.86 5.13
CA TYR A 80 -3.16 3.32 3.76
C TYR A 80 -4.63 3.39 3.37
N SER A 81 -4.96 4.35 2.51
CA SER A 81 -6.23 4.34 1.79
C SER A 81 -6.06 3.73 0.42
N LEU A 82 -7.15 3.28 -0.21
CA LEU A 82 -7.20 2.86 -1.60
C LEU A 82 -6.70 3.93 -2.59
N HIS A 83 -6.74 5.19 -2.18
CA HIS A 83 -6.22 6.29 -2.97
C HIS A 83 -4.70 6.22 -3.10
N TYR A 84 -3.99 5.64 -2.13
CA TYR A 84 -2.54 5.54 -2.16
C TYR A 84 -2.02 4.70 -3.34
N PRO A 85 -2.46 3.44 -3.56
CA PRO A 85 -2.10 2.70 -4.76
C PRO A 85 -2.45 3.45 -6.05
N HIS A 86 -3.60 4.13 -6.11
CA HIS A 86 -3.98 4.91 -7.28
C HIS A 86 -2.93 5.97 -7.62
N LEU A 87 -2.49 6.74 -6.62
CA LEU A 87 -1.45 7.76 -6.81
C LEU A 87 -0.11 7.20 -7.28
N LEU A 88 0.25 5.99 -6.83
CA LEU A 88 1.44 5.28 -7.33
C LEU A 88 1.33 5.00 -8.84
N PHE A 89 0.18 4.52 -9.30
CA PHE A 89 -0.06 4.28 -10.73
C PHE A 89 -0.08 5.57 -11.56
N GLU A 90 -0.57 6.67 -10.99
CA GLU A 90 -0.56 7.99 -11.61
C GLU A 90 0.82 8.66 -11.59
N LYS A 91 1.85 8.00 -11.01
CA LYS A 91 3.23 8.53 -10.87
C LYS A 91 3.27 9.91 -10.20
N ARG A 92 2.32 10.18 -9.31
CA ARG A 92 2.28 11.45 -8.57
C ARG A 92 3.27 11.39 -7.42
N GLU A 93 3.90 12.52 -7.15
CA GLU A 93 4.76 12.65 -5.98
C GLU A 93 3.93 12.49 -4.71
N LEU A 94 4.35 11.55 -3.86
CA LEU A 94 3.67 11.21 -2.64
C LEU A 94 4.36 11.92 -1.48
N LEU A 95 3.73 12.98 -0.97
CA LEU A 95 4.12 13.62 0.28
C LEU A 95 3.66 12.77 1.46
N LEU A 96 4.31 11.62 1.61
CA LEU A 96 4.12 10.73 2.74
C LEU A 96 4.76 11.35 3.96
N GLY A 97 4.02 12.21 4.68
CA GLY A 97 4.43 12.94 5.89
C GLY A 97 5.66 12.34 6.57
N ILE A 98 6.83 12.87 6.23
CA ILE A 98 8.10 12.38 6.74
C ILE A 98 8.24 12.96 8.13
N ILE A 99 7.86 12.18 9.15
CA ILE A 99 7.95 12.58 10.55
C ILE A 99 9.38 12.43 11.07
N HIS A 100 10.19 11.59 10.41
CA HIS A 100 11.60 11.38 10.75
C HIS A 100 12.47 11.83 9.57
N LYS A 101 13.06 13.02 9.67
CA LYS A 101 14.26 13.31 8.91
C LYS A 101 15.40 12.60 9.63
N LEU A 102 16.14 11.73 8.94
CA LEU A 102 17.46 11.33 9.41
C LEU A 102 18.32 12.61 9.42
N THR A 103 18.38 13.29 10.56
CA THR A 103 19.43 14.25 10.81
C THR A 103 20.71 13.45 10.98
N SER A 104 21.56 13.49 9.96
CA SER A 104 22.98 13.15 10.09
C SER A 104 23.65 14.26 10.90
N GLU A 105 23.31 14.38 12.17
CA GLU A 105 24.16 15.14 13.09
C GLU A 105 25.28 14.20 13.52
N PRO A 106 26.56 14.58 13.32
CA PRO A 106 27.66 13.79 13.84
C PRO A 106 27.55 13.76 15.36
N GLU A 107 27.49 12.57 15.94
CA GLU A 107 27.63 12.38 17.37
C GLU A 107 29.01 12.91 17.78
N THR A 108 29.05 14.13 18.32
CA THR A 108 30.25 14.65 18.98
C THR A 108 30.44 13.90 20.29
N GLU A 109 31.57 13.19 20.38
CA GLU A 109 32.11 12.53 21.59
C GLU A 109 32.18 13.45 22.81
#